data_AF-A0A0E0KFU6-F1
#
_entry.id   AF-A0A0E0KFU6-F1
#
_cell.length_a   1.000
_cell.length_b   1.000
_cell.length_c   1.000
_cell.angle_alpha   90.00
_cell.angle_beta   90.00
_cell.angle_gamma   90.00
#
_symmetry.space_group_name_H-M   'P 1'
#
loop_
_entity.id
_entity.type
_entity.pdbx_description
1 polymer ?
#
loop_
_entity_poly.entity_id
_entity_poly.type
_entity_poly.pdbx_seq_one_letter_code
_entity_poly.pdbx_strand_id
1 'polypeptide(L)'
;MERGGDAIPFPAANIAAGGGTPTSASTARGPQHGDRENAVSAEIERVNKLPANSSYAIHRLKVLNKLRHLLSIKRTTSQDEELELLFASLSI
;
A
#
# COMPACT_ATOMS: atom_id res chain seq x y z
N MET A 1 -69.03 -5.56 -6.47
CA MET A 1 -68.25 -5.09 -7.65
C MET A 1 -67.08 -4.31 -7.08
N GLU A 2 -66.04 -5.00 -6.60
CA GLU A 2 -64.92 -5.60 -7.36
C GLU A 2 -63.94 -4.58 -7.94
N ARG A 3 -62.66 -4.95 -7.78
CA ARG A 3 -61.38 -4.32 -8.19
C ARG A 3 -60.86 -3.24 -7.24
N GLY A 4 -59.70 -3.41 -6.62
CA GLY A 4 -58.63 -4.38 -6.87
C GLY A 4 -57.34 -3.63 -6.61
N GLY A 5 -56.63 -4.04 -5.55
CA GLY A 5 -55.42 -3.40 -5.08
C GLY A 5 -54.34 -3.37 -6.15
N ASP A 6 -53.79 -2.17 -6.36
CA ASP A 6 -52.60 -1.93 -7.16
C ASP A 6 -51.39 -2.39 -6.33
N ALA A 7 -51.05 -3.68 -6.45
CA ALA A 7 -49.82 -4.25 -5.93
C ALA A 7 -49.13 -4.98 -7.08
N ILE A 8 -48.23 -4.26 -7.76
CA ILE A 8 -47.30 -4.82 -8.73
C ILE A 8 -46.44 -5.88 -8.01
N PRO A 9 -46.44 -7.16 -8.42
CA PRO A 9 -45.50 -8.15 -7.92
C PRO A 9 -44.20 -8.06 -8.72
N PHE A 10 -43.14 -7.53 -8.11
CA PHE A 10 -41.78 -7.79 -8.61
C PHE A 10 -41.29 -9.13 -8.04
N PRO A 11 -40.70 -10.01 -8.89
CA PRO A 11 -40.38 -11.37 -8.51
C PRO A 11 -39.23 -11.43 -7.50
N ALA A 12 -39.47 -12.17 -6.42
CA ALA A 12 -38.47 -12.55 -5.43
C ALA A 12 -37.43 -13.49 -6.06
N ALA A 13 -36.24 -12.96 -6.35
CA ALA A 13 -35.05 -13.78 -6.54
C ALA A 13 -34.48 -14.11 -5.15
N ASN A 14 -34.96 -15.19 -4.57
CA ASN A 14 -34.31 -15.87 -3.45
C ASN A 14 -33.18 -16.74 -4.04
N ILE A 15 -31.93 -16.28 -3.92
CA ILE A 15 -30.76 -17.13 -4.13
C ILE A 15 -29.98 -17.23 -2.83
N ALA A 16 -30.22 -18.36 -2.16
CA ALA A 16 -29.28 -19.24 -1.49
C ALA A 16 -28.08 -18.62 -0.73
N ALA A 17 -28.19 -18.71 0.60
CA ALA A 17 -27.34 -19.52 1.46
C ALA A 17 -25.82 -19.57 1.21
N GLY A 18 -25.07 -19.17 2.24
CA GLY A 18 -23.63 -19.39 2.41
C GLY A 18 -23.01 -18.12 2.98
N GLY A 19 -22.87 -17.95 4.29
CA GLY A 19 -21.98 -18.77 5.10
C GLY A 19 -20.55 -18.27 4.89
N GLY A 20 -20.03 -17.50 5.84
CA GLY A 20 -18.61 -17.15 5.90
C GLY A 20 -18.34 -15.65 5.91
N THR A 21 -18.38 -15.07 7.10
CA THR A 21 -17.33 -14.12 7.48
C THR A 21 -15.97 -14.79 7.23
N PRO A 22 -15.07 -14.13 6.51
CA PRO A 22 -13.84 -13.69 7.16
C PRO A 22 -13.76 -12.18 6.97
N THR A 23 -13.76 -11.39 8.04
CA THR A 23 -12.50 -11.00 8.67
C THR A 23 -11.37 -11.01 7.65
N SER A 24 -11.37 -10.02 6.75
CA SER A 24 -10.11 -9.48 6.24
C SER A 24 -9.48 -8.65 7.37
N ALA A 25 -9.08 -9.34 8.44
CA ALA A 25 -7.93 -8.91 9.19
C ALA A 25 -6.75 -9.16 8.25
N SER A 26 -6.54 -8.21 7.34
CA SER A 26 -5.23 -8.00 6.75
C SER A 26 -4.35 -7.64 7.92
N THR A 27 -3.79 -8.67 8.55
CA THR A 27 -2.68 -8.56 9.47
C THR A 27 -1.69 -7.63 8.78
N ALA A 28 -1.59 -6.41 9.30
CA ALA A 28 -0.56 -5.45 8.95
C ALA A 28 0.78 -6.06 9.40
N ARG A 29 1.25 -7.06 8.65
CA ARG A 29 2.66 -7.37 8.55
C ARG A 29 3.24 -6.10 7.96
N GLY A 30 3.86 -5.28 8.81
CA GLY A 30 4.68 -4.17 8.35
C GLY A 30 5.61 -4.68 7.23
N PRO A 31 5.90 -3.86 6.23
CA PRO A 31 6.67 -4.29 5.06
C PRO A 31 7.93 -5.01 5.55
N GLN A 32 8.11 -6.25 5.10
CA GLN A 32 9.29 -7.02 5.48
C GLN A 32 10.51 -6.24 4.97
N HIS A 33 11.65 -6.36 5.65
CA HIS A 33 12.85 -5.62 5.28
C HIS A 33 13.19 -5.75 3.78
N GLY A 34 12.95 -6.94 3.21
CA GLY A 34 12.97 -7.26 1.77
C GLY A 34 12.03 -6.45 0.87
N ASP A 35 10.82 -6.15 1.34
CA ASP A 35 9.85 -5.32 0.60
C ASP A 35 10.34 -3.86 0.51
N ARG A 36 11.00 -3.36 1.57
CA ARG A 36 11.51 -1.97 1.65
C ARG A 36 12.69 -1.75 0.72
N GLU A 37 13.64 -2.68 0.68
CA GLU A 37 14.78 -2.63 -0.23
C GLU A 37 14.35 -2.71 -1.70
N ASN A 38 13.34 -3.54 -2.01
CA ASN A 38 12.73 -3.60 -3.32
C ASN A 38 12.03 -2.29 -3.70
N ALA A 39 11.24 -1.68 -2.79
CA ALA A 39 10.56 -0.41 -3.02
C ALA A 39 11.55 0.74 -3.28
N VAL A 40 12.61 0.84 -2.48
CA VAL A 40 13.68 1.83 -2.71
C VAL A 40 14.37 1.60 -4.06
N SER A 41 14.63 0.35 -4.42
CA SER A 41 15.31 0.02 -5.69
C SER A 41 14.44 0.35 -6.90
N ALA A 42 13.14 0.02 -6.87
CA ALA A 42 12.19 0.37 -7.93
C ALA A 42 12.06 1.90 -8.08
N GLU A 43 12.06 2.63 -6.98
CA GLU A 43 12.01 4.09 -6.98
C GLU A 43 13.32 4.70 -7.53
N ILE A 44 14.49 4.11 -7.24
CA ILE A 44 15.77 4.51 -7.83
C ILE A 44 15.74 4.34 -9.35
N GLU A 45 15.25 3.19 -9.85
CA GLU A 45 15.11 2.95 -11.28
C GLU A 45 14.15 3.95 -11.94
N ARG A 46 13.02 4.26 -11.29
CA ARG A 46 12.07 5.27 -11.77
C ARG A 46 12.72 6.65 -11.86
N VAL A 47 13.50 7.03 -10.85
CA VAL A 47 14.18 8.33 -10.82
C VAL A 47 15.32 8.40 -11.83
N ASN A 48 16.04 7.30 -12.08
CA ASN A 48 17.08 7.25 -13.11
C ASN A 48 16.55 7.41 -14.54
N LYS A 49 15.25 7.17 -14.77
CA LYS A 49 14.60 7.44 -16.07
C LYS A 49 14.29 8.93 -16.28
N LEU A 50 14.41 9.76 -15.23
CA LEU A 50 14.22 11.21 -15.33
C LEU A 50 15.49 11.88 -15.87
N PRO A 51 15.37 13.08 -16.46
CA PRO A 51 16.54 13.87 -16.84
C PRO A 51 17.47 14.11 -15.64
N ALA A 52 18.73 13.68 -15.77
CA ALA A 52 19.70 13.66 -14.68
C ALA A 52 20.04 15.05 -14.10
N ASN A 53 19.79 16.10 -14.88
CA ASN A 53 19.97 17.51 -14.51
C ASN A 53 18.75 18.11 -13.81
N SER A 54 17.64 17.38 -13.67
CA SER A 54 16.48 17.88 -12.92
C SER A 54 16.77 17.90 -11.43
N SER A 55 16.51 19.05 -10.78
CA SER A 55 16.72 19.23 -9.34
C SER A 55 16.01 18.12 -8.54
N TYR A 56 14.76 17.80 -8.89
CA TYR A 56 14.02 16.70 -8.25
C TYR A 56 14.76 15.35 -8.33
N ALA A 57 15.26 14.94 -9.51
CA ALA A 57 15.95 13.66 -9.64
C ALA A 57 17.24 13.61 -8.79
N ILE A 58 18.02 14.68 -8.81
CA ILE A 58 19.25 14.81 -8.01
C ILE A 58 18.94 14.69 -6.51
N HIS A 59 17.95 15.44 -6.02
CA HIS A 59 17.58 15.42 -4.61
C HIS A 59 16.96 14.08 -4.20
N ARG A 60 16.07 13.53 -5.01
CA ARG A 60 15.39 12.25 -4.74
C ARG A 60 16.39 11.11 -4.69
N LEU A 61 17.34 11.04 -5.63
CA LEU A 61 18.36 10.00 -5.65
C LEU A 61 19.28 10.06 -4.42
N LYS A 62 19.60 11.26 -3.91
CA LYS A 62 20.36 11.40 -2.64
C LYS A 62 19.60 10.84 -1.45
N VAL A 63 18.29 11.08 -1.37
CA VAL A 63 17.43 10.54 -0.29
C VAL A 63 17.36 9.01 -0.39
N LEU A 64 17.11 8.47 -1.59
CA LEU A 64 17.02 7.02 -1.79
C LEU A 64 18.32 6.29 -1.47
N ASN A 65 19.48 6.87 -1.82
CA ASN A 65 20.77 6.31 -1.46
C ASN A 65 20.99 6.29 0.06
N LYS A 66 20.56 7.33 0.78
CA LYS A 66 20.59 7.35 2.24
C LYS A 66 19.67 6.28 2.84
N LEU A 67 18.46 6.10 2.31
CA LEU A 67 17.54 5.04 2.76
C LEU A 67 18.13 3.64 2.54
N ARG A 68 18.71 3.39 1.37
CA ARG A 68 19.39 2.12 1.07
C ARG A 68 20.54 1.85 2.04
N HIS A 69 21.32 2.88 2.38
CA HIS A 69 22.38 2.75 3.37
C HIS A 69 21.81 2.43 4.77
N LEU A 70 20.75 3.11 5.19
CA LEU A 70 20.09 2.85 6.47
C LEU A 70 19.51 1.43 6.55
N LEU A 71 18.97 0.90 5.46
CA LEU A 71 18.50 -0.49 5.41
C LEU A 71 19.65 -1.51 5.52
N SER A 72 20.86 -1.16 5.07
CA SER A 72 22.02 -2.05 5.06
C SER A 72 22.75 -2.17 6.40
N ILE A 73 22.58 -1.22 7.32
CA ILE A 73 23.24 -1.25 8.63
C ILE A 73 22.43 -2.03 9.65
N LYS A 74 23.09 -2.63 10.66
CA LYS A 74 22.39 -3.22 11.81
C LYS A 74 21.75 -2.09 12.63
N ARG A 75 20.43 -2.10 12.72
CA ARG A 75 19.63 -1.08 13.42
C ARG A 75 19.10 -1.61 14.75
N THR A 76 18.91 -0.70 15.70
CA THR A 76 18.16 -0.96 16.93
C THR A 76 16.65 -0.89 16.65
N THR A 77 15.81 -1.41 17.56
CA THR A 77 14.35 -1.39 17.40
C THR A 77 13.80 0.02 17.18
N SER A 78 14.25 0.99 17.97
CA SER A 78 13.85 2.40 17.83
C SER A 78 14.26 3.01 16.48
N GLN A 79 15.41 2.62 15.92
CA GLN A 79 15.82 3.06 14.58
C GLN A 79 15.00 2.41 13.46
N ASP A 80 14.43 1.22 13.68
CA ASP A 80 13.52 0.60 12.71
C ASP A 80 12.17 1.35 12.68
N GLU A 81 11.65 1.75 13.84
CA GLU A 81 10.44 2.56 13.98
C GLU A 81 10.57 3.95 13.33
N GLU A 82 11.66 4.68 13.62
CA GLU A 82 11.93 5.98 12.97
C GLU A 82 12.05 5.85 11.46
N LEU A 83 12.65 4.75 10.99
CA LEU A 83 12.80 4.49 9.58
C LEU A 83 11.45 4.13 8.94
N GLU A 84 10.58 3.39 9.62
CA GLU A 84 9.21 3.11 9.15
C GLU A 84 8.39 4.40 9.02
N LEU A 85 8.49 5.31 9.99
CA LEU A 85 7.89 6.65 9.91
C LEU A 85 8.42 7.45 8.70
N LEU A 86 9.73 7.34 8.43
CA LEU A 86 10.35 7.97 7.27
C LEU A 86 9.78 7.39 5.95
N PHE A 87 9.63 6.07 5.83
CA PHE A 87 8.99 5.43 4.67
C PHE A 87 7.54 5.91 4.49
N ALA A 88 6.75 5.98 5.57
CA ALA A 88 5.39 6.51 5.53
C ALA A 88 5.36 7.97 5.02
N SER A 89 6.29 8.81 5.49
CA SER A 89 6.40 10.21 5.05
C SER A 89 6.79 10.37 3.57
N LEU A 90 7.55 9.40 3.04
CA LEU A 90 8.03 9.39 1.66
C LEU A 90 7.05 8.72 0.70
N SER A 91 6.05 8.00 1.25
CA SER A 91 5.04 7.24 0.51
C SER A 91 5.66 6.33 -0.56
N ILE A 92 6.70 5.59 -0.18
CA ILE A 92 7.34 4.54 -0.98
C ILE A 92 7.22 3.20 -0.25
#